data_AF-A0A919ZAG8-F1
#
_entry.id   AF-A0A919ZAG8-F1
#
_cell.length_a   1.000
_cell.length_b   1.000
_cell.length_c   1.000
_cell.angle_alpha   90.00
_cell.angle_beta   90.00
_cell.angle_gamma   90.00
#
_symmetry.space_group_name_H-M   'P 1'
#
loop_
_entity.id
_entity.type
_entity.pdbx_description
1 polymer ?
#
loop_
_entity_poly.entity_id
_entity_poly.type
_entity_poly.pdbx_seq_one_letter_code
_entity_poly.pdbx_strand_id
1 'polypeptide(L)'
;MIKELMHENEWLDAFPLMNELRTNLNQSTYLDLLRSMSEEGYGEKLLAHIHQYAKLNGCGTVALESGLSRVDAHKFYETKMGYGKLGYSFSKVL
;
A
#
# COMPACT_ATOMS: atom_id res chain seq x y z
N MET A 1 -1.49 8.63 3.30
CA MET A 1 -1.99 7.24 3.43
C MET A 1 -1.33 6.39 2.35
N ILE A 2 -0.71 5.25 2.69
CA ILE A 2 -0.14 4.33 1.70
C ILE A 2 -1.22 3.30 1.35
N LYS A 3 -1.52 3.16 0.05
CA LYS A 3 -2.48 2.19 -0.47
C LYS A 3 -1.78 1.19 -1.35
N GLU A 4 -1.73 -0.07 -0.93
CA GLU A 4 -1.48 -1.17 -1.87
C GLU A 4 -2.68 -1.30 -2.79
N LEU A 5 -2.41 -1.25 -4.09
CA LEU A 5 -3.37 -1.47 -5.17
C LEU A 5 -3.26 -2.95 -5.54
N MET A 6 -4.37 -3.68 -5.53
CA MET A 6 -4.36 -5.13 -5.70
C MET A 6 -4.98 -5.59 -7.01
N HIS A 7 -5.82 -4.74 -7.60
CA HIS A 7 -6.59 -5.09 -8.78
C HIS A 7 -6.16 -4.25 -9.98
N GLU A 8 -6.26 -4.84 -11.17
CA GLU A 8 -5.79 -4.21 -12.41
C GLU A 8 -6.48 -2.87 -12.71
N ASN A 9 -7.77 -2.74 -12.41
CA ASN A 9 -8.48 -1.47 -12.55
C ASN A 9 -7.87 -0.38 -11.67
N GLU A 10 -7.49 -0.71 -10.44
CA GLU A 10 -6.83 0.24 -9.53
C GLU A 10 -5.44 0.64 -10.03
N TRP A 11 -4.72 -0.29 -10.67
CA TRP A 11 -3.45 0.01 -11.32
C TRP A 11 -3.66 0.94 -12.51
N LEU A 12 -4.64 0.66 -13.37
CA LEU A 12 -4.97 1.50 -14.51
C LEU A 12 -5.37 2.93 -14.10
N ASP A 13 -6.12 3.07 -13.01
CA ASP A 13 -6.46 4.38 -12.44
C ASP A 13 -5.22 5.17 -12.00
N ALA A 14 -4.16 4.48 -11.57
CA ALA A 14 -2.88 5.07 -11.16
C ALA A 14 -1.89 5.28 -12.33
N PHE A 15 -2.15 4.68 -13.50
CA PHE A 15 -1.24 4.76 -14.65
C PHE A 15 -0.92 6.19 -15.12
N PRO A 16 -1.89 7.14 -15.21
CA PRO A 16 -1.59 8.50 -15.65
C PRO A 16 -0.47 9.15 -14.83
N LEU A 17 -0.53 9.01 -13.51
CA LEU A 17 0.50 9.50 -12.59
C LEU A 17 1.85 8.79 -12.82
N MET A 18 1.82 7.47 -13.01
CA MET A 18 3.05 6.71 -13.25
C MET A 18 3.72 7.05 -14.58
N ASN A 19 2.92 7.36 -15.60
CA ASN A 19 3.41 7.81 -16.90
C ASN A 19 4.04 9.21 -16.83
N GLU A 20 3.51 10.12 -15.98
CA GLU A 20 4.16 11.42 -15.72
C GLU A 20 5.54 11.24 -15.07
N LEU A 21 5.63 10.34 -14.08
CA LEU A 21 6.90 10.07 -13.39
C LEU A 21 7.89 9.26 -14.24
N ARG A 22 7.40 8.49 -15.21
CA ARG A 22 8.17 7.60 -16.08
C ARG A 22 7.61 7.61 -17.50
N THR A 23 7.92 8.65 -18.25
CA THR A 23 7.36 8.90 -19.60
C THR A 23 7.65 7.84 -20.65
N ASN A 24 8.63 6.96 -20.41
CA ASN A 24 8.95 5.84 -21.29
C ASN A 24 8.09 4.59 -21.01
N LEU A 25 7.23 4.64 -19.99
CA LEU A 25 6.41 3.52 -19.56
C LEU A 25 5.07 3.51 -20.29
N ASN A 26 4.82 2.49 -21.11
CA ASN A 26 3.49 2.25 -21.66
C ASN A 26 2.64 1.39 -20.71
N GLN A 27 1.32 1.39 -20.94
CA GLN A 27 0.36 0.70 -20.08
C GLN A 27 0.62 -0.82 -19.98
N SER A 28 0.98 -1.49 -21.08
CA SER A 28 1.24 -2.94 -21.05
C SER A 28 2.42 -3.26 -20.14
N THR A 29 3.56 -2.59 -20.37
CA THR A 29 4.77 -2.79 -19.57
C THR A 29 4.56 -2.40 -18.11
N TYR A 30 3.73 -1.39 -17.83
CA TYR A 30 3.35 -1.02 -16.47
C TYR A 30 2.60 -2.14 -15.75
N LEU A 31 1.58 -2.71 -16.39
CA LEU A 31 0.80 -3.81 -15.81
C LEU A 31 1.66 -5.06 -15.60
N ASP A 32 2.53 -5.40 -16.56
CA ASP A 32 3.43 -6.55 -16.45
C ASP A 32 4.38 -6.40 -15.25
N LEU A 33 4.94 -5.19 -15.06
CA LEU A 33 5.80 -4.89 -13.92
C LEU A 33 5.04 -5.00 -12.59
N LEU A 34 3.83 -4.46 -12.49
CA LEU A 34 3.07 -4.52 -11.24
C LEU A 34 2.65 -5.94 -10.88
N ARG A 35 2.32 -6.77 -11.87
CA ARG A 35 2.06 -8.20 -11.65
C ARG A 35 3.29 -8.91 -11.08
N SER A 36 4.44 -8.77 -11.73
CA SER A 36 5.71 -9.33 -11.24
C SER A 36 6.06 -8.83 -9.84
N MET A 37 5.93 -7.53 -9.56
CA MET A 37 6.22 -6.96 -8.24
C MET A 37 5.24 -7.43 -7.15
N SER A 38 3.97 -7.63 -7.50
CA SER A 38 2.97 -8.19 -6.58
C SER A 38 3.31 -9.64 -6.23
N GLU A 39 3.69 -10.45 -7.22
CA GLU A 39 4.12 -11.85 -7.02
C GLU A 39 5.42 -11.94 -6.21
N GLU A 40 6.35 -11.00 -6.43
CA GLU A 40 7.60 -10.91 -5.69
C GLU A 40 7.45 -10.34 -4.26
N GLY A 41 6.23 -9.97 -3.84
CA GLY A 41 5.93 -9.55 -2.47
C GLY A 41 6.53 -8.20 -2.08
N TYR A 42 6.56 -7.22 -2.98
CA TYR A 42 7.16 -5.90 -2.69
C TYR A 42 6.47 -5.16 -1.54
N GLY A 43 5.15 -5.30 -1.39
CA GLY A 43 4.41 -4.69 -0.26
C GLY A 43 4.94 -5.15 1.10
N GLU A 44 5.20 -6.44 1.25
CA GLU A 44 5.75 -7.05 2.47
C GLU A 44 7.19 -6.58 2.70
N LYS A 45 8.03 -6.58 1.65
CA LYS A 45 9.43 -6.13 1.70
C LYS A 45 9.53 -4.65 2.13
N LEU A 46 8.68 -3.79 1.57
CA LEU A 46 8.67 -2.36 1.89
C LEU A 46 8.25 -2.11 3.35
N LEU A 47 7.21 -2.79 3.85
CA LEU A 47 6.82 -2.67 5.25
C LEU A 47 7.87 -3.25 6.20
N ALA A 48 8.47 -4.39 5.87
CA ALA A 48 9.55 -4.97 6.66
C ALA A 48 10.74 -3.99 6.77
N HIS A 49 11.06 -3.28 5.69
CA HIS A 49 12.06 -2.23 5.72
C HIS A 49 11.66 -1.08 6.67
N ILE A 50 10.41 -0.63 6.64
CA ILE A 50 9.89 0.40 7.56
C ILE A 50 9.98 -0.08 9.02
N HIS A 51 9.59 -1.32 9.30
CA HIS A 51 9.70 -1.90 10.65
C HIS A 51 11.14 -1.92 11.14
N GLN A 52 12.08 -2.31 10.28
CA GLN A 52 13.49 -2.33 10.63
C GLN A 52 14.02 -0.92 10.87
N TYR A 53 13.68 0.03 10.00
CA TYR A 53 14.04 1.43 10.16
C TYR A 53 13.50 2.00 11.49
N ALA A 54 12.23 1.74 11.81
CA ALA A 54 11.61 2.17 13.06
C ALA A 54 12.36 1.61 14.28
N LYS A 55 12.69 0.30 14.27
CA LYS A 55 13.48 -0.34 15.35
C LYS A 55 14.85 0.30 15.52
N LEU A 56 15.57 0.54 14.43
CA LEU A 56 16.91 1.16 14.46
C LEU A 56 16.89 2.59 15.03
N ASN A 57 15.78 3.30 14.87
CA ASN A 57 15.58 4.65 15.39
C ASN A 57 14.90 4.69 16.78
N GLY A 58 14.76 3.53 17.45
CA GLY A 58 14.18 3.46 18.79
C GLY A 58 12.67 3.68 18.84
N CYS A 59 11.96 3.56 17.72
CA CYS A 59 10.50 3.66 17.70
C CYS A 59 9.86 2.37 18.24
N GLY A 60 8.95 2.51 19.22
CA GLY A 60 8.24 1.37 19.80
C GLY A 60 7.03 0.88 19.00
N THR A 61 6.54 1.65 18.01
CA THR A 61 5.32 1.32 17.28
C THR A 61 5.33 1.93 15.88
N VAL A 62 4.76 1.21 14.91
CA VAL A 62 4.40 1.73 13.59
C VAL A 62 2.88 1.74 13.48
N ALA A 63 2.29 2.91 13.27
CA ALA A 63 0.86 3.08 13.07
C ALA A 63 0.58 3.55 11.64
N LEU A 64 -0.54 3.10 11.08
CA LEU A 64 -1.05 3.56 9.80
C LEU A 64 -2.56 3.75 9.89
N GLU A 65 -3.06 4.72 9.13
CA GLU A 65 -4.49 4.95 8.96
C GLU A 65 -4.91 4.42 7.59
N SER A 66 -6.07 3.77 7.53
CA SER A 66 -6.66 3.27 6.29
C SER A 66 -8.17 3.48 6.32
N GLY A 67 -8.72 4.03 5.24
CA GLY A 67 -10.16 4.28 5.12
C GLY A 67 -10.98 2.98 5.11
N LEU A 68 -12.21 3.04 5.64
CA LEU A 68 -13.08 1.86 5.84
C LEU A 68 -13.39 1.08 4.54
N SER A 69 -13.39 1.76 3.39
CA SER A 69 -13.63 1.13 2.09
C SER A 69 -12.49 0.20 1.62
N ARG A 70 -11.31 0.25 2.25
CA ARG A 70 -10.10 -0.45 1.80
C ARG A 70 -9.99 -1.86 2.38
N VAL A 71 -11.03 -2.67 2.18
CA VAL A 71 -11.18 -4.01 2.78
C VAL A 71 -9.99 -4.91 2.50
N ASP A 72 -9.50 -4.97 1.27
CA ASP A 72 -8.39 -5.88 0.92
C ASP A 72 -7.05 -5.44 1.52
N ALA A 73 -6.80 -4.14 1.63
CA ALA A 73 -5.62 -3.63 2.33
C ALA A 73 -5.68 -3.90 3.84
N HIS A 74 -6.87 -3.85 4.44
CA HIS A 74 -7.03 -4.26 5.84
C HIS A 74 -6.67 -5.73 6.03
N LYS A 75 -7.11 -6.62 5.13
CA LYS A 75 -6.69 -8.03 5.18
C LYS A 75 -5.17 -8.15 5.10
N PHE A 76 -4.52 -7.45 4.18
CA PHE A 76 -3.06 -7.44 4.09
C PHE A 76 -2.39 -7.03 5.41
N TYR A 77 -2.78 -5.89 6.00
CA TYR A 77 -2.20 -5.43 7.25
C TYR A 77 -2.47 -6.38 8.43
N GLU A 78 -3.69 -6.89 8.57
CA GLU A 78 -4.09 -7.75 9.68
C GLU A 78 -3.51 -9.16 9.57
N THR A 79 -3.65 -9.80 8.41
CA THR A 79 -3.32 -11.23 8.26
C THR A 79 -1.87 -11.47 7.87
N LYS A 80 -1.32 -10.66 6.95
CA LYS A 80 0.05 -10.84 6.48
C LYS A 80 1.07 -10.11 7.35
N MET A 81 0.73 -8.92 7.83
CA MET A 81 1.69 -8.06 8.53
C MET A 81 1.48 -7.98 10.05
N GLY A 82 0.40 -8.59 10.58
CA GLY A 82 0.15 -8.70 12.02
C GLY A 82 -0.30 -7.41 12.72
N TYR A 83 -0.88 -6.45 11.98
CA TYR A 83 -1.39 -5.21 12.56
C TYR A 83 -2.74 -5.44 13.25
N GLY A 84 -2.96 -4.75 14.37
CA GLY A 84 -4.26 -4.66 15.03
C GLY A 84 -5.07 -3.43 14.59
N LYS A 85 -6.40 -3.54 14.58
CA LYS A 85 -7.29 -2.38 14.46
C LYS A 85 -7.35 -1.63 15.78
N LEU A 86 -7.04 -0.33 15.75
CA LEU A 86 -7.04 0.53 16.93
C LEU A 86 -8.39 1.21 17.20
N GLY A 87 -9.21 1.48 16.18
CA GLY A 87 -10.52 2.11 16.34
C GLY A 87 -11.14 2.65 15.04
N TYR A 88 -12.29 3.28 15.18
CA TYR A 88 -12.99 4.00 14.10
C TYR A 88 -12.82 5.51 14.27
N SER A 89 -12.75 6.24 13.16
CA SER A 89 -12.78 7.71 13.14
C SER A 89 -14.15 8.20 12.68
N PHE A 90 -14.72 9.20 13.36
CA PHE A 90 -16.02 9.80 13.07
C PHE A 90 -15.85 11.28 12.74
N SER A 91 -16.61 11.80 11.78
CA SER A 91 -16.66 13.22 11.45
C SER A 91 -18.09 13.67 11.19
N LYS A 92 -18.38 14.95 11.45
CA LYS A 92 -19.67 15.60 11.17
C LYS A 92 -19.41 16.94 10.51
N VAL A 93 -19.90 17.11 9.28
CA VAL A 93 -20.03 18.43 8.65
C VAL A 93 -21.28 19.09 9.23
N LEU A 94 -21.17 20.36 9.64
CA LEU A 94 -22.27 21.15 10.20
C LEU A 94 -22.95 21.99 9.11
#